data_AF-A0A7X1J4F8-F1
#
_entry.id   AF-A0A7X1J4F8-F1
#
_cell.length_a   1.000
_cell.length_b   1.000
_cell.length_c   1.000
_cell.angle_alpha   90.00
_cell.angle_beta   90.00
_cell.angle_gamma   90.00
#
_symmetry.space_group_name_H-M   'P 1'
#
loop_
_entity.id
_entity.type
_entity.pdbx_description
1 polymer ?
#
loop_
_entity_poly.entity_id
_entity_poly.type
_entity_poly.pdbx_seq_one_letter_code
_entity_poly.pdbx_strand_id
1 'polypeptide(L)' 'MPSSYVTCRVQSGRGVQCTAEAVDPDAELKICTRHLAEAMRLIERARRRAPKGEGES' A
#
# COMPACT_ATOMS: atom_id res chain seq x y z
N MET A 1 -21.11 18.27 -6.59
CA MET A 1 -21.22 16.87 -6.13
C MET A 1 -20.38 16.75 -4.86
N PRO A 2 -20.88 16.19 -3.74
CA PRO A 2 -20.01 15.95 -2.60
C PRO A 2 -18.96 14.93 -3.04
N SER A 3 -17.69 15.32 -3.00
CA SER A 3 -16.59 14.38 -3.20
C SER A 3 -16.70 13.33 -2.10
N SER A 4 -17.13 12.12 -2.44
CA SER A 4 -17.19 11.03 -1.48
C SER A 4 -15.76 10.62 -1.16
N TYR A 5 -15.27 11.03 0.01
CA TYR A 5 -13.95 10.61 0.50
C TYR A 5 -13.90 9.08 0.58
N VAL A 6 -13.04 8.46 -0.24
CA VAL A 6 -12.85 7.00 -0.23
C VAL A 6 -11.80 6.66 0.82
N THR A 7 -12.17 5.82 1.78
CA THR A 7 -11.27 5.41 2.86
C THR A 7 -10.30 4.31 2.42
N CYS A 8 -9.12 4.30 3.02
CA CYS A 8 -8.14 3.23 2.89
C CYS A 8 -8.72 1.87 3.29
N ARG A 9 -8.43 0.83 2.50
CA ARG A 9 -8.94 -0.54 2.72
C ARG A 9 -8.09 -1.40 3.65
N VAL A 10 -6.92 -0.93 4.07
CA VAL A 10 -6.00 -1.73 4.92
C VAL A 10 -6.62 -1.94 6.29
N GLN A 11 -6.63 -3.18 6.75
CA GLN A 11 -7.05 -3.57 8.10
C GLN A 11 -5.83 -3.73 9.02
N SER A 12 -6.00 -3.32 10.27
CA SER A 12 -5.07 -3.68 11.34
C SER A 12 -5.12 -5.18 11.62
N GLY A 13 -4.14 -5.70 12.36
CA GLY A 13 -4.11 -7.12 12.79
C GLY A 13 -5.30 -7.55 13.66
N ARG A 14 -6.15 -6.61 14.11
CA ARG A 14 -7.40 -6.88 14.84
C ARG A 14 -8.65 -6.73 13.96
N GLY A 15 -8.48 -6.60 12.64
CA GLY A 15 -9.58 -6.43 11.67
C GLY A 15 -10.14 -5.00 11.59
N VAL A 16 -9.65 -4.06 12.40
CA VAL A 16 -10.12 -2.65 12.33
C VAL A 16 -9.57 -1.99 11.07
N GLN A 17 -10.47 -1.49 10.22
CA GLN A 17 -10.12 -0.78 8.99
C GLN A 17 -9.48 0.58 9.29
N CYS A 18 -8.49 0.95 8.48
CA CYS A 18 -7.93 2.29 8.47
C CYS A 18 -8.98 3.33 8.04
N THR A 19 -9.05 4.43 8.77
CA THR A 19 -10.00 5.53 8.50
C THR A 19 -9.41 6.66 7.66
N ALA A 20 -8.12 6.59 7.32
CA ALA A 20 -7.47 7.62 6.51
C ALA A 20 -7.98 7.57 5.05
N GLU A 21 -7.96 8.72 4.38
CA GLU A 21 -8.33 8.84 2.97
C GLU A 21 -7.36 8.09 2.05
N ALA A 22 -7.88 7.46 1.01
CA ALA A 22 -7.08 6.89 -0.07
C ALA A 22 -6.40 8.01 -0.87
N VAL A 23 -5.18 7.76 -1.37
CA VAL A 23 -4.45 8.75 -2.19
C VAL A 23 -5.20 9.09 -3.48
N ASP A 24 -5.86 8.08 -4.06
CA ASP A 24 -6.64 8.21 -5.28
C ASP A 24 -7.98 7.47 -5.09
N PRO A 25 -9.12 8.20 -5.10
CA PRO A 25 -10.44 7.63 -4.95
C PRO A 25 -10.91 6.84 -6.17
N ASP A 26 -10.17 6.86 -7.29
CA ASP A 26 -10.44 6.15 -8.55
C ASP A 26 -9.47 4.99 -8.82
N ALA A 27 -8.30 4.96 -8.18
CA ALA A 27 -7.33 3.85 -8.29
C ALA A 27 -7.89 2.47 -7.88
N GLU A 28 -7.45 1.39 -8.53
CA GLU A 28 -7.88 0.03 -8.14
C GLU A 28 -7.57 -0.29 -6.68
N LEU A 29 -6.38 0.11 -6.21
CA LEU A 29 -5.95 -0.07 -4.83
C LEU A 29 -6.20 1.19 -4.00
N LYS A 30 -7.28 1.16 -3.19
CA LYS A 30 -7.63 2.23 -2.25
C LYS A 30 -6.74 2.19 -0.99
N ILE A 31 -5.57 2.80 -1.07
CA ILE A 31 -4.59 2.84 0.03
C ILE A 31 -4.24 4.29 0.40
N CYS A 32 -4.05 4.57 1.70
CA CYS A 32 -3.60 5.90 2.15
C CYS A 32 -2.08 6.03 2.02
N THR A 33 -1.59 7.27 2.08
CA THR A 33 -0.16 7.60 1.99
C THR A 33 0.71 6.81 2.98
N ARG A 34 0.24 6.63 4.22
CA ARG A 34 0.96 5.87 5.26
C ARG A 34 1.19 4.41 4.85
N HIS A 35 0.12 3.71 4.49
CA HIS A 35 0.21 2.29 4.16
C HIS A 35 0.89 2.07 2.80
N LEU A 36 0.79 3.01 1.87
CA LEU A 36 1.57 2.99 0.64
C LEU A 36 3.08 3.03 0.94
N ALA A 37 3.51 3.94 1.82
CA ALA A 37 4.91 4.03 2.22
C ALA A 37 5.41 2.76 2.94
N GLU A 38 4.57 2.13 3.77
CA GLU A 38 4.89 0.84 4.40
C GLU A 38 5.04 -0.29 3.38
N ALA A 39 4.12 -0.39 2.42
CA ALA A 39 4.20 -1.36 1.33
C ALA A 39 5.49 -1.19 0.51
N MET A 40 5.83 0.05 0.15
CA MET A 40 7.07 0.36 -0.57
C MET A 40 8.33 -0.05 0.22
N ARG A 41 8.36 0.19 1.53
CA ARG A 41 9.46 -0.27 2.39
C ARG A 41 9.56 -1.79 2.47
N LEU A 42 8.44 -2.50 2.48
CA LEU A 42 8.43 -3.97 2.48
C LEU A 42 8.96 -4.53 1.16
N ILE A 43 8.54 -3.97 0.02
CA ILE A 43 9.04 -4.34 -1.30
C ILE A 43 10.55 -4.13 -1.40
N GLU A 44 11.04 -2.97 -0.96
CA GLU A 44 12.48 -2.66 -0.96
C GLU A 44 13.27 -3.65 -0.10
N ARG A 45 12.77 -4.00 1.09
CA ARG A 45 13.40 -5.01 1.95
C ARG A 45 13.39 -6.40 1.31
N ALA A 46 12.30 -6.78 0.64
CA ALA A 46 12.21 -8.06 -0.05
C ALA A 46 13.22 -8.13 -1.21
N ARG A 47 13.33 -7.06 -2.01
CA ARG A 47 14.33 -6.95 -3.08
C ARG A 47 15.76 -7.11 -2.58
N ARG A 48 16.09 -6.50 -1.44
CA ARG A 48 17.43 -6.63 -0.82
C ARG A 48 17.73 -8.04 -0.30
N ARG A 49 16.71 -8.78 0.12
CA ARG A 49 16.84 -10.14 0.67
C ARG A 49 16.80 -11.22 -0.41
N ALA A 50 16.24 -10.92 -1.58
CA ALA A 50 16.31 -11.82 -2.71
C ALA A 50 17.80 -12.07 -3.04
N PRO A 51 18.26 -13.33 -3.10
CA PRO A 51 19.59 -13.60 -3.61
C PRO A 51 19.69 -12.97 -5.00
N LYS A 52 20.85 -12.38 -5.34
CA LYS A 52 21.17 -12.02 -6.72
C LYS A 52 21.23 -13.31 -7.53
N GLY A 53 20.08 -13.81 -7.95
CA GLY A 53 19.96 -14.89 -8.91
C GLY A 53 20.29 -14.32 -10.28
N GLU A 54 21.51 -14.60 -10.73
CA GLU A 54 21.94 -14.80 -12.12
C GLU A 54 20.81 -14.65 -13.15
N GLY A 55 20.74 -13.48 -13.78
CA GLY A 55 19.69 -13.15 -14.74
C GLY A 55 19.83 -11.75 -15.35
N GLU A 56 21.05 -11.22 -15.41
CA GLU A 56 21.41 -10.24 -16.43
C GLU A 56 22.18 -11.04 -17.50
N SER A 57 21.47 -11.40 -18.57
CA SER A 57 22.03 -11.84 -19.85
C SER A 57 21.42 -10.98 -20.93
#